data_AF-A0A8H5VD70-F1
#
_entry.id   AF-A0A8H5VD70-F1
#
_cell.length_a   1.000
_cell.length_b   1.000
_cell.length_c   1.000
_cell.angle_alpha   90.00
_cell.angle_beta   90.00
_cell.angle_gamma   90.00
#
_symmetry.space_group_name_H-M   'P 1'
#
loop_
_entity.id
_entity.type
_entity.pdbx_description
1 polymer ?
#
loop_
_entity_poly.entity_id
_entity_poly.type
_entity_poly.pdbx_seq_one_letter_code
_entity_poly.pdbx_strand_id
1 'polypeptide(L)'
;MSYIPRPHLGQQLVTSILKWGALNEATENEGLCKLHTNLQGLAGAGPSCFPDEDSSDSSDSEDSEVEITTKKTFEEFTALVRLARKTITFTECEESQKAQGKKLALRNDIGRLMREVVRCAKLCDSITGYGRREATPANTSNQRRNVSEWYRSQPLRAGCQEKAPHQKYPLQITTRAREPDFKFEPQLLHLKIPAFHLYKQHRMAQGMFDLSLRLTYSHLEARFSYGTSAALENYPFASAIHEFLNDHDGLKLPPDTMSPVFVNCKECPCRIDKITKSKNNPRAITSMMVWLEDFVKAVQFPTNRIVATTPYRSNLWHIQMDVKASTIDSYHGRENDMVVLCLAVDKGTGPCFTAQPQRPNVAISRHKLFLVIFGDIETSQAADTTQVPSTSQSIQATVEGGAKTQIRSDMFNSLIKWFKEKSRVVHVQGGPSIDPDE
;
A
#
# COMPACT_ATOMS: atom_id res chain seq x y z
N MET A 1 17.48 59.47 42.78
CA MET A 1 16.69 58.38 42.20
C MET A 1 17.66 57.27 41.81
N SER A 2 17.64 56.18 42.58
CA SER A 2 18.56 55.04 42.45
C SER A 2 17.95 53.94 41.60
N TYR A 3 18.72 53.48 40.62
CA TYR A 3 18.39 52.39 39.70
C TYR A 3 18.79 51.06 40.36
N ILE A 4 17.87 50.10 40.45
CA ILE A 4 18.13 48.72 40.89
C ILE A 4 17.89 47.80 39.68
N PRO A 5 18.87 47.01 39.21
CA PRO A 5 18.66 46.07 38.11
C PRO A 5 18.07 44.74 38.62
N ARG A 6 17.11 44.20 37.85
CA ARG A 6 16.53 42.85 38.06
C ARG A 6 17.40 41.76 37.38
N PRO A 7 17.42 40.52 37.91
CA PRO A 7 18.31 39.47 37.41
C PRO A 7 17.74 38.69 36.21
N HIS A 8 18.66 38.19 35.39
CA HIS A 8 18.48 37.41 34.17
C HIS A 8 17.85 36.02 34.41
N LEU A 9 16.78 35.72 33.67
CA LEU A 9 16.05 34.43 33.65
C LEU A 9 16.85 33.24 33.06
N GLY A 10 18.06 33.48 32.54
CA GLY A 10 18.82 32.51 31.74
C GLY A 10 19.56 31.42 32.53
N GLN A 11 19.86 31.63 33.82
CA GLN A 11 20.65 30.68 34.61
C GLN A 11 19.84 29.59 35.32
N GLN A 12 18.53 29.77 35.52
CA GLN A 12 17.68 28.74 36.15
C GLN A 12 17.34 27.58 35.20
N LEU A 13 17.32 27.82 33.88
CA LEU A 13 16.99 26.79 32.89
C LEU A 13 18.15 25.80 32.68
N VAL A 14 19.39 26.28 32.67
CA VAL A 14 20.59 25.45 32.48
C VAL A 14 20.84 24.54 33.70
N THR A 15 20.55 25.03 34.90
CA THR A 15 20.69 24.26 36.14
C THR A 15 19.62 23.17 36.29
N SER A 16 18.46 23.35 35.67
CA SER A 16 17.37 22.37 35.65
C SER A 16 17.65 21.22 34.66
N ILE A 17 18.34 21.50 33.55
CA ILE A 17 18.70 20.52 32.52
C ILE A 17 19.78 19.54 33.02
N LEU A 18 20.71 19.98 33.87
CA LEU A 18 21.77 19.13 34.42
C LEU A 18 21.32 18.22 35.58
N LYS A 19 20.17 18.51 36.21
CA LYS A 19 19.59 17.67 37.28
C LYS A 19 18.71 16.52 36.77
N TRP A 20 18.42 16.45 35.48
CA TRP A 20 17.51 15.46 34.87
C TRP A 20 18.17 14.12 34.49
N GLY A 21 19.45 13.95 34.79
CA GLY A 21 20.24 12.76 34.44
C GLY A 21 20.04 11.52 35.34
N ALA A 22 19.11 11.53 36.29
CA ALA A 22 18.82 10.36 37.12
C ALA A 22 17.41 10.46 37.70
N LEU A 23 16.44 9.66 37.22
CA LEU A 23 15.17 9.40 37.93
C LEU A 23 14.41 8.18 37.36
N ASN A 24 13.75 7.46 38.28
CA ASN A 24 13.03 6.19 38.12
C ASN A 24 11.61 6.31 37.50
N GLU A 25 11.06 5.15 37.07
CA GLU A 25 9.76 4.90 36.40
C GLU A 25 8.53 5.73 36.85
N ALA A 26 8.45 6.17 38.11
CA ALA A 26 7.29 6.92 38.60
C ALA A 26 7.19 8.34 38.01
N THR A 27 8.31 8.95 37.63
CA THR A 27 8.37 10.34 37.12
C THR A 27 8.02 10.43 35.62
N GLU A 28 8.12 9.31 34.89
CA GLU A 28 7.89 9.25 33.43
C GLU A 28 6.40 9.41 33.06
N ASN A 29 5.49 8.94 33.92
CA ASN A 29 4.04 9.07 33.71
C ASN A 29 3.55 10.52 33.87
N GLU A 30 4.21 11.33 34.72
CA GLU A 30 3.89 12.75 34.89
C GLU A 30 4.29 13.57 33.66
N GLY A 31 5.42 13.23 33.03
CA GLY A 31 5.89 13.87 31.80
C GLY A 31 4.94 13.66 30.61
N LEU A 32 4.42 12.45 30.45
CA LEU A 32 3.41 12.12 29.44
C LEU A 32 2.08 12.84 29.67
N CYS A 33 1.62 12.93 30.93
CA CYS A 33 0.42 13.67 31.28
C CYS A 33 0.58 15.18 31.01
N LYS A 34 1.71 15.79 31.41
CA LYS A 34 2.02 17.20 31.10
C LYS A 34 2.07 17.46 29.58
N LEU A 35 2.65 16.54 28.81
CA LEU A 35 2.68 16.66 27.35
C LEU A 35 1.29 16.64 26.73
N HIS A 36 0.42 15.72 27.19
CA HIS A 36 -0.96 15.63 26.72
C HIS A 36 -1.78 16.89 27.09
N THR A 37 -1.65 17.40 28.31
CA THR A 37 -2.31 18.64 28.75
C THR A 37 -1.84 19.86 27.95
N ASN A 38 -0.53 19.96 27.65
CA ASN A 38 0.01 21.04 26.84
C ASN A 38 -0.51 20.98 25.38
N LEU A 39 -0.60 19.78 24.81
CA LEU A 39 -1.19 19.57 23.48
C LEU A 39 -2.67 19.93 23.43
N GLN A 40 -3.45 19.62 24.48
CA GLN A 40 -4.85 20.05 24.59
C GLN A 40 -5.00 21.57 24.69
N GLY A 41 -4.12 22.24 25.44
CA GLY A 41 -4.13 23.71 25.55
C GLY A 41 -3.88 24.42 24.21
N LEU A 42 -2.98 23.88 23.38
CA LEU A 42 -2.69 24.41 22.05
C LEU A 42 -3.83 24.17 21.05
N ALA A 43 -4.63 23.12 21.22
CA ALA A 43 -5.77 22.81 20.36
C ALA A 43 -7.06 23.58 20.72
N GLY A 44 -7.13 24.20 21.91
CA GLY A 44 -8.30 24.92 22.40
C GLY A 44 -8.36 26.41 22.02
N ALA A 45 -7.25 27.00 21.61
CA ALA A 45 -7.19 28.40 21.20
C ALA A 45 -7.54 28.56 19.71
N GLY A 46 -8.83 28.37 19.38
CA GLY A 46 -9.36 28.86 18.10
C GLY A 46 -9.50 30.39 18.13
N PRO A 47 -9.38 31.09 16.98
CA PRO A 47 -9.53 32.54 16.95
C PRO A 47 -10.98 32.91 17.28
N SER A 48 -11.18 33.69 18.35
CA SER A 48 -12.47 34.30 18.65
C SER A 48 -12.77 35.40 17.63
N CYS A 49 -13.95 35.36 17.02
CA CYS A 49 -14.44 36.39 16.12
C CYS A 49 -14.43 37.77 16.80
N PHE A 50 -14.01 38.80 16.07
CA PHE A 50 -14.09 40.20 16.48
C PHE A 50 -15.56 40.66 16.51
N PRO A 51 -15.94 41.55 17.45
CA PRO A 51 -17.19 42.27 17.35
C PRO A 51 -17.06 43.44 16.35
N ASP A 52 -18.14 43.67 15.60
CA ASP A 52 -18.31 44.84 14.74
C ASP A 52 -18.43 46.10 15.61
N GLU A 53 -17.53 47.07 15.43
CA GLU A 53 -17.80 48.46 15.83
C GLU A 53 -17.39 49.43 14.72
N ASP A 54 -18.39 50.19 14.27
CA ASP A 54 -18.26 51.41 13.49
C ASP A 54 -17.53 52.50 14.31
N SER A 55 -16.51 53.15 13.75
CA SER A 55 -16.37 54.62 13.80
C SER A 55 -15.10 55.10 13.09
N SER A 56 -15.20 56.33 12.62
CA SER A 56 -14.32 57.03 11.69
C SER A 56 -13.04 57.61 12.30
N ASP A 57 -12.12 57.90 11.38
CA ASP A 57 -11.06 58.93 11.41
C ASP A 57 -9.68 58.66 12.04
N SER A 58 -8.70 58.68 11.11
CA SER A 58 -7.45 59.44 11.11
C SER A 58 -6.12 58.74 11.43
N SER A 59 -5.22 58.89 10.43
CA SER A 59 -3.77 59.13 10.51
C SER A 59 -2.79 57.98 10.81
N ASP A 60 -1.99 57.68 9.77
CA ASP A 60 -0.56 57.36 9.74
C ASP A 60 0.11 56.74 10.98
N SER A 61 0.59 55.49 10.84
CA SER A 61 2.04 55.16 10.76
C SER A 61 2.40 53.75 11.27
N GLU A 62 3.43 53.21 10.62
CA GLU A 62 4.33 52.12 11.02
C GLU A 62 3.92 50.65 10.78
N ASP A 63 4.39 50.16 9.62
CA ASP A 63 4.73 48.75 9.35
C ASP A 63 5.50 48.14 10.54
N SER A 64 4.82 47.32 11.34
CA SER A 64 5.44 46.47 12.35
C SER A 64 5.14 44.99 12.05
N GLU A 65 6.18 44.34 11.55
CA GLU A 65 6.44 42.91 11.40
C GLU A 65 5.44 41.94 12.06
N VAL A 66 4.61 41.30 11.23
CA VAL A 66 3.89 40.05 11.54
C VAL A 66 4.83 38.84 11.31
N GLU A 67 6.10 38.93 11.74
CA GLU A 67 7.09 37.84 11.57
C GLU A 67 7.40 37.09 12.88
N ILE A 68 6.99 37.65 14.03
CA ILE A 68 7.38 37.14 15.36
C ILE A 68 6.46 35.99 15.86
N THR A 69 5.23 35.87 15.36
CA THR A 69 4.26 34.85 15.83
C THR A 69 4.39 33.49 15.13
N THR A 70 4.79 33.45 13.86
CA THR A 70 4.95 32.22 13.06
C THR A 70 6.26 31.50 13.35
N LYS A 71 7.35 32.23 13.64
CA LYS A 71 8.65 31.64 13.98
C LYS A 71 8.62 30.96 15.35
N LYS A 72 7.96 31.60 16.32
CA LYS A 72 7.79 31.08 17.68
C LYS A 72 6.98 29.78 17.70
N THR A 73 5.91 29.69 16.91
CA THR A 73 5.10 28.47 16.78
C THR A 73 5.84 27.33 16.10
N PHE A 74 6.73 27.61 15.14
CA PHE A 74 7.56 26.58 14.49
C PHE A 74 8.65 26.03 15.41
N GLU A 75 9.30 26.87 16.21
CA GLU A 75 10.30 26.44 17.19
C GLU A 75 9.66 25.63 18.33
N GLU A 76 8.49 26.07 18.83
CA GLU A 76 7.70 25.34 19.81
C GLU A 76 7.25 23.96 19.28
N PHE A 77 6.78 23.89 18.04
CA PHE A 77 6.44 22.62 17.36
C PHE A 77 7.66 21.71 17.20
N THR A 78 8.81 22.26 16.80
CA THR A 78 10.06 21.51 16.65
C THR A 78 10.54 20.94 17.98
N ALA A 79 10.41 21.71 19.06
CA ALA A 79 10.70 21.24 20.42
C ALA A 79 9.75 20.11 20.86
N LEU A 80 8.47 20.22 20.52
CA LEU A 80 7.44 19.21 20.80
C LEU A 80 7.70 17.88 20.06
N VAL A 81 8.09 17.95 18.79
CA VAL A 81 8.48 16.77 17.99
C VAL A 81 9.74 16.12 18.54
N ARG A 82 10.73 16.91 19.00
CA ARG A 82 11.94 16.38 19.66
C ARG A 82 11.63 15.71 21.00
N LEU A 83 10.70 16.26 21.77
CA LEU A 83 10.26 15.68 23.04
C LEU A 83 9.52 14.36 22.80
N ALA A 84 8.55 14.34 21.87
CA ALA A 84 7.83 13.12 21.49
C ALA A 84 8.78 12.02 21.00
N ARG A 85 9.84 12.39 20.25
CA ARG A 85 10.90 11.45 19.84
C ARG A 85 11.66 10.83 21.02
N LYS A 86 12.05 11.64 22.01
CA LYS A 86 12.71 11.13 23.23
C LYS A 86 11.79 10.19 24.01
N THR A 87 10.49 10.47 24.05
CA THR A 87 9.52 9.63 24.78
C THR A 87 9.16 8.35 24.04
N ILE A 88 9.32 8.25 22.72
CA ILE A 88 8.94 7.05 21.95
C ILE A 88 10.04 5.96 21.93
N THR A 89 11.25 6.25 22.41
CA THR A 89 12.32 5.25 22.54
C THR A 89 12.14 4.43 23.83
N PHE A 90 11.15 3.53 23.82
CA PHE A 90 11.01 2.48 24.85
C PHE A 90 11.62 1.17 24.34
N THR A 91 12.43 0.53 25.18
CA THR A 91 12.79 -0.89 25.08
C THR A 91 11.57 -1.75 25.32
N GLU A 92 11.33 -2.74 24.45
CA GLU A 92 10.25 -3.72 24.57
C GLU A 92 10.36 -4.48 25.89
N CYS A 93 9.44 -4.20 26.81
CA CYS A 93 9.07 -5.07 27.92
C CYS A 93 7.54 -5.00 28.06
N GLU A 94 6.91 -6.13 28.41
CA GLU A 94 5.47 -6.39 28.31
C GLU A 94 4.56 -5.21 28.71
N GLU A 95 4.00 -4.52 27.71
CA GLU A 95 3.09 -3.39 27.93
C GLU A 95 1.68 -3.88 28.30
N SER A 96 1.25 -3.60 29.53
CA SER A 96 -0.14 -3.72 29.98
C SER A 96 -1.13 -3.02 29.03
N GLN A 97 -2.37 -3.55 28.89
CA GLN A 97 -3.45 -2.99 28.07
C GLN A 97 -3.68 -1.47 28.27
N LYS A 98 -3.39 -0.95 29.48
CA LYS A 98 -3.47 0.48 29.81
C LYS A 98 -2.44 1.34 29.04
N ALA A 99 -1.25 0.80 28.78
CA ALA A 99 -0.21 1.46 27.99
C ALA A 99 -0.59 1.50 26.49
N GLN A 100 -1.21 0.44 25.98
CA GLN A 100 -1.72 0.40 24.60
C GLN A 100 -2.83 1.44 24.36
N GLY A 101 -3.75 1.62 25.31
CA GLY A 101 -4.79 2.65 25.23
C GLY A 101 -4.23 4.07 25.18
N LYS A 102 -3.23 4.37 26.02
CA LYS A 102 -2.54 5.68 26.02
C LYS A 102 -1.75 5.92 24.73
N LYS A 103 -1.09 4.89 24.19
CA LYS A 103 -0.37 4.95 22.91
C LYS A 103 -1.31 5.23 21.73
N LEU A 104 -2.51 4.66 21.74
CA LEU A 104 -3.53 4.93 20.73
C LEU A 104 -4.06 6.37 20.83
N ALA A 105 -4.33 6.87 22.03
CA ALA A 105 -4.74 8.26 22.25
C ALA A 105 -3.69 9.25 21.74
N LEU A 106 -2.41 9.05 22.09
CA LEU A 106 -1.32 9.89 21.62
C LEU A 106 -1.18 9.89 20.09
N ARG A 107 -1.35 8.74 19.44
CA ARG A 107 -1.35 8.63 17.97
C ARG A 107 -2.49 9.45 17.35
N ASN A 108 -3.68 9.42 17.95
CA ASN A 108 -4.83 10.19 17.46
C ASN A 108 -4.61 11.70 17.59
N ASP A 109 -4.04 12.15 18.70
CA ASP A 109 -3.73 13.57 18.95
C ASP A 109 -2.65 14.09 17.98
N ILE A 110 -1.58 13.32 17.76
CA ILE A 110 -0.55 13.65 16.75
C ILE A 110 -1.19 13.75 15.36
N GLY A 111 -2.04 12.78 15.00
CA GLY A 111 -2.76 12.81 13.73
C GLY A 111 -3.66 14.05 13.59
N ARG A 112 -4.30 14.51 14.67
CA ARG A 112 -5.12 15.73 14.69
C ARG A 112 -4.27 16.99 14.51
N LEU A 113 -3.16 17.10 15.25
CA LEU A 113 -2.24 18.23 15.16
C LEU A 113 -1.66 18.37 13.75
N MET A 114 -1.25 17.26 13.14
CA MET A 114 -0.67 17.27 11.78
C MET A 114 -1.69 17.66 10.70
N ARG A 115 -2.97 17.30 10.87
CA ARG A 115 -4.05 17.78 9.97
C ARG A 115 -4.21 19.30 10.06
N GLU A 116 -4.07 19.88 11.24
CA GLU A 116 -4.15 21.33 11.43
C GLU A 116 -2.97 22.04 10.78
N VAL A 117 -1.75 21.52 10.94
CA VAL A 117 -0.55 22.05 10.27
C VAL A 117 -0.72 22.07 8.75
N VAL A 118 -1.25 20.99 8.16
CA VAL A 118 -1.52 20.92 6.70
C VAL A 118 -2.61 21.92 6.29
N ARG A 119 -3.64 22.12 7.12
CA ARG A 119 -4.68 23.13 6.86
C ARG A 119 -4.09 24.54 6.87
N CYS A 120 -3.25 24.86 7.86
CA CYS A 120 -2.56 26.14 7.97
C CYS A 120 -1.61 26.38 6.79
N ALA A 121 -0.85 25.37 6.36
CA ALA A 121 0.03 25.48 5.20
C ALA A 121 -0.74 25.82 3.91
N LYS A 122 -1.89 25.16 3.67
CA LYS A 122 -2.76 25.47 2.52
C LYS A 122 -3.37 26.88 2.60
N LEU A 123 -3.67 27.36 3.81
CA LEU A 123 -4.16 28.71 4.02
C LEU A 123 -3.07 29.74 3.68
N CYS A 124 -1.82 29.49 4.08
CA CYS A 124 -0.67 30.32 3.72
C CYS A 124 -0.42 30.33 2.20
N ASP A 125 -0.55 29.20 1.50
CA ASP A 125 -0.45 29.13 0.03
C ASP A 125 -1.58 29.92 -0.66
N SER A 126 -2.79 29.89 -0.11
CA SER A 126 -3.93 30.67 -0.61
C SER A 126 -3.73 32.18 -0.43
N ILE A 127 -3.11 32.60 0.68
CA ILE A 127 -2.85 34.01 0.98
C ILE A 127 -1.70 34.55 0.10
N THR A 128 -0.65 33.75 -0.11
CA THR A 128 0.51 34.13 -0.94
C THR A 128 0.23 34.02 -2.45
N GLY A 129 -0.73 33.19 -2.86
CA GLY A 129 -1.18 33.04 -4.25
C GLY A 129 -1.97 34.22 -4.81
N TYR A 130 -2.39 35.19 -3.97
CA TYR A 130 -3.14 36.37 -4.42
C TYR A 130 -2.28 37.47 -5.09
N GLY A 131 -0.95 37.31 -5.15
CA GLY A 131 -0.02 38.32 -5.66
C GLY A 131 0.50 38.17 -7.10
N ARG A 132 0.07 37.16 -7.87
CA ARG A 132 0.46 37.02 -9.29
C ARG A 132 -0.75 36.87 -10.21
N ARG A 133 -1.30 38.00 -10.64
CA ARG A 133 -2.00 38.10 -11.92
C ARG A 133 -1.15 38.93 -12.87
N GLU A 134 -0.41 38.25 -13.73
CA GLU A 134 0.11 38.86 -14.96
C GLU A 134 -1.08 39.16 -15.88
N ALA A 135 -1.10 40.38 -16.40
CA ALA A 135 -2.08 40.83 -17.37
C ALA A 135 -1.83 40.18 -18.73
N THR A 136 -2.87 39.69 -19.39
CA THR A 136 -2.84 39.35 -20.82
C THR A 136 -4.20 39.68 -21.44
N PRO A 137 -4.25 40.21 -22.68
CA PRO A 137 -5.38 41.00 -23.14
C PRO A 137 -6.49 40.16 -23.79
N ALA A 138 -7.65 40.79 -23.85
CA ALA A 138 -8.89 40.29 -24.40
C ALA A 138 -8.79 39.89 -25.89
N ASN A 139 -9.36 38.73 -26.26
CA ASN A 139 -10.20 38.64 -27.45
C ASN A 139 -11.09 37.40 -27.54
N THR A 140 -12.26 37.62 -28.19
CA THR A 140 -13.15 36.68 -28.91
C THR A 140 -13.99 35.63 -28.15
N SER A 141 -15.25 36.02 -27.91
CA SER A 141 -16.51 35.45 -28.46
C SER A 141 -16.77 33.93 -28.60
N ASN A 142 -17.99 33.55 -28.15
CA ASN A 142 -18.91 32.55 -28.72
C ASN A 142 -18.56 31.05 -28.67
N GLN A 143 -19.20 30.32 -27.72
CA GLN A 143 -20.12 29.21 -28.02
C GLN A 143 -20.65 28.58 -26.71
N ARG A 144 -21.92 28.82 -26.41
CA ARG A 144 -22.74 27.94 -25.54
C ARG A 144 -24.04 27.64 -26.27
N ARG A 145 -24.18 26.40 -26.75
CA ARG A 145 -25.47 25.79 -27.08
C ARG A 145 -25.49 24.34 -26.61
N ASN A 146 -26.47 24.08 -25.74
CA ASN A 146 -27.37 22.92 -25.67
C ASN A 146 -26.78 21.52 -25.82
N VAL A 147 -26.78 20.77 -24.72
CA VAL A 147 -26.82 19.30 -24.69
C VAL A 147 -27.93 18.89 -23.72
N SER A 148 -29.15 18.71 -24.22
CA SER A 148 -30.23 18.04 -23.47
C SER A 148 -31.38 17.65 -24.42
N GLU A 149 -31.16 16.72 -25.35
CA GLU A 149 -32.28 16.19 -26.14
C GLU A 149 -31.98 14.89 -26.90
N TRP A 150 -31.61 13.81 -26.21
CA TRP A 150 -31.62 12.47 -26.82
C TRP A 150 -32.04 11.46 -25.75
N TYR A 151 -33.34 11.13 -25.71
CA TYR A 151 -33.89 9.77 -25.48
C TYR A 151 -35.42 9.87 -25.35
N ARG A 152 -36.11 9.82 -26.49
CA ARG A 152 -37.49 9.31 -26.60
C ARG A 152 -37.67 8.67 -27.96
N SER A 153 -37.94 7.37 -27.97
CA SER A 153 -39.11 6.74 -28.59
C SER A 153 -38.82 5.34 -29.14
N GLN A 154 -39.87 4.50 -29.08
CA GLN A 154 -40.17 3.28 -29.86
C GLN A 154 -39.94 1.91 -29.15
N PRO A 155 -40.80 0.89 -29.42
CA PRO A 155 -41.67 0.32 -28.39
C PRO A 155 -41.60 -1.22 -28.22
N LEU A 156 -42.35 -1.68 -27.22
CA LEU A 156 -42.54 -3.07 -26.76
C LEU A 156 -43.13 -4.03 -27.81
N ARG A 157 -42.60 -5.26 -27.87
CA ARG A 157 -43.35 -6.47 -28.23
C ARG A 157 -43.08 -7.58 -27.20
N ALA A 158 -44.15 -8.25 -26.81
CA ALA A 158 -44.21 -9.30 -25.80
C ALA A 158 -44.01 -10.70 -26.42
N GLY A 159 -43.49 -11.65 -25.61
CA GLY A 159 -43.45 -13.08 -25.92
C GLY A 159 -42.58 -13.90 -24.97
N CYS A 160 -43.23 -14.57 -24.01
CA CYS A 160 -42.77 -15.52 -22.98
C CYS A 160 -41.47 -16.34 -23.24
N GLN A 161 -40.59 -16.47 -22.24
CA GLN A 161 -40.62 -17.59 -21.27
C GLN A 161 -39.57 -17.42 -20.15
N GLU A 162 -39.94 -17.97 -19.00
CA GLU A 162 -39.47 -17.81 -17.63
C GLU A 162 -38.16 -18.57 -17.34
N LYS A 163 -37.19 -17.94 -16.63
CA LYS A 163 -36.26 -18.59 -15.67
C LYS A 163 -35.36 -17.59 -14.89
N ALA A 164 -35.45 -17.72 -13.57
CA ALA A 164 -34.50 -17.35 -12.48
C ALA A 164 -34.26 -15.86 -12.10
N PRO A 165 -34.12 -15.56 -10.78
CA PRO A 165 -34.26 -14.21 -10.25
C PRO A 165 -33.00 -13.37 -10.44
N HIS A 166 -33.18 -12.22 -11.08
CA HIS A 166 -32.19 -11.15 -11.14
C HIS A 166 -31.93 -10.58 -9.73
N GLN A 167 -30.75 -10.85 -9.18
CA GLN A 167 -30.20 -10.04 -8.10
C GLN A 167 -29.72 -8.72 -8.70
N LYS A 168 -30.57 -7.68 -8.57
CA LYS A 168 -30.24 -6.30 -8.95
C LYS A 168 -29.07 -5.82 -8.10
N TYR A 169 -27.88 -5.72 -8.71
CA TYR A 169 -26.81 -4.90 -8.17
C TYR A 169 -26.79 -3.57 -8.93
N PRO A 170 -26.66 -2.42 -8.23
CA PRO A 170 -26.66 -1.13 -8.89
C PRO A 170 -25.43 -1.02 -9.80
N LEU A 171 -25.66 -0.63 -11.06
CA LEU A 171 -24.62 -0.12 -11.94
C LEU A 171 -23.92 1.05 -11.23
N GLN A 172 -22.70 0.83 -10.75
CA GLN A 172 -21.83 1.95 -10.35
C GLN A 172 -21.29 2.61 -11.62
N ILE A 173 -22.01 3.63 -12.09
CA ILE A 173 -21.47 4.61 -13.02
C ILE A 173 -20.36 5.36 -12.28
N THR A 174 -19.11 5.11 -12.67
CA THR A 174 -17.94 5.77 -12.10
C THR A 174 -17.60 7.02 -12.88
N THR A 175 -18.37 8.09 -12.69
CA THR A 175 -17.87 9.46 -12.89
C THR A 175 -17.07 9.87 -11.66
N ARG A 176 -15.88 9.29 -11.48
CA ARG A 176 -14.88 9.86 -10.57
C ARG A 176 -13.98 10.78 -11.37
N ALA A 177 -14.19 12.08 -11.23
CA ALA A 177 -13.10 13.04 -11.41
C ALA A 177 -11.95 12.56 -10.51
N ARG A 178 -10.79 12.28 -11.11
CA ARG A 178 -9.60 11.82 -10.38
C ARG A 178 -9.13 12.95 -9.46
N GLU A 179 -9.52 12.89 -8.19
CA GLU A 179 -8.68 13.47 -7.15
C GLU A 179 -7.30 12.76 -7.26
N PRO A 180 -6.18 13.50 -7.25
CA PRO A 180 -4.88 12.86 -7.22
C PRO A 180 -4.79 11.96 -5.99
N ASP A 181 -4.36 10.71 -6.15
CA ASP A 181 -4.11 9.75 -5.06
C ASP A 181 -3.04 10.30 -4.10
N PHE A 182 -3.44 11.21 -3.22
CA PHE A 182 -2.57 11.94 -2.30
C PHE A 182 -2.27 11.04 -1.11
N LYS A 183 -1.21 10.25 -1.21
CA LYS A 183 -0.71 9.46 -0.08
C LYS A 183 0.26 10.31 0.73
N PHE A 184 -0.12 10.63 1.97
CA PHE A 184 0.65 11.47 2.89
C PHE A 184 2.00 10.85 3.30
N GLU A 185 2.04 9.54 3.56
CA GLU A 185 3.25 8.85 4.02
C GLU A 185 4.42 8.88 3.01
N PRO A 186 4.22 8.60 1.70
CA PRO A 186 5.27 8.80 0.70
C PRO A 186 5.85 10.21 0.68
N GLN A 187 5.03 11.24 0.91
CA GLN A 187 5.51 12.63 0.93
C GLN A 187 6.44 12.90 2.11
N LEU A 188 6.13 12.37 3.31
CA LEU A 188 7.00 12.48 4.47
C LEU A 188 8.37 11.83 4.23
N LEU A 189 8.40 10.68 3.54
CA LEU A 189 9.65 10.02 3.16
C LEU A 189 10.45 10.85 2.15
N HIS A 190 9.79 11.49 1.18
CA HIS A 190 10.45 12.41 0.24
C HIS A 190 11.03 13.65 0.94
N LEU A 191 10.40 14.10 2.03
CA LEU A 191 10.90 15.17 2.90
C LEU A 191 12.07 14.72 3.79
N LYS A 192 12.63 13.53 3.57
CA LYS A 192 13.74 12.94 4.33
C LYS A 192 13.47 12.88 5.83
N ILE A 193 12.19 12.78 6.22
CA ILE A 193 11.84 12.55 7.62
C ILE A 193 12.33 11.14 7.97
N PRO A 194 13.17 11.00 9.02
CA PRO A 194 13.68 9.69 9.43
C PRO A 194 12.54 8.69 9.66
N ALA A 195 12.60 7.57 8.96
CA ALA A 195 11.70 6.45 9.12
C ALA A 195 12.38 5.32 9.89
N PHE A 196 11.63 4.65 10.76
CA PHE A 196 12.10 3.45 11.43
C PHE A 196 11.88 2.25 10.50
N HIS A 197 12.97 1.62 10.08
CA HIS A 197 12.91 0.36 9.37
C HIS A 197 12.94 -0.80 10.36
N LEU A 198 12.02 -1.74 10.20
CA LEU A 198 12.03 -3.00 10.92
C LEU A 198 12.87 -4.00 10.12
N TYR A 199 13.91 -4.56 10.76
CA TYR A 199 14.86 -5.46 10.12
C TYR A 199 14.62 -6.94 10.45
N LYS A 200 13.59 -7.24 11.24
CA LYS A 200 13.25 -8.60 11.64
C LYS A 200 11.82 -8.90 11.28
N GLN A 201 11.58 -10.05 10.64
CA GLN A 201 10.23 -10.51 10.33
C GLN A 201 9.93 -11.81 11.10
N HIS A 202 8.69 -11.92 11.58
CA HIS A 202 8.25 -12.98 12.49
C HIS A 202 7.14 -13.86 11.91
N ARG A 203 6.69 -13.57 10.68
CA ARG A 203 5.42 -14.05 10.13
C ARG A 203 5.58 -15.18 9.11
N MET A 204 6.49 -14.99 8.16
CA MET A 204 6.74 -15.93 7.08
C MET A 204 7.79 -16.95 7.51
N ALA A 205 7.61 -18.20 7.11
CA ALA A 205 8.59 -19.25 7.30
C ALA A 205 9.94 -18.82 6.71
N GLN A 206 11.03 -19.29 7.31
CA GLN A 206 12.38 -18.97 6.87
C GLN A 206 12.57 -19.25 5.37
N GLY A 207 13.14 -18.30 4.64
CA GLY A 207 13.29 -18.32 3.19
C GLY A 207 12.11 -17.73 2.40
N MET A 208 10.90 -17.71 2.96
CA MET A 208 9.70 -17.25 2.22
C MET A 208 9.61 -15.74 2.03
N PHE A 209 10.36 -14.94 2.79
CA PHE A 209 10.44 -13.50 2.59
C PHE A 209 11.57 -13.09 1.65
N ASP A 210 12.51 -13.98 1.33
CA ASP A 210 13.73 -13.64 0.58
C ASP A 210 13.41 -13.07 -0.80
N LEU A 211 12.32 -13.55 -1.42
CA LEU A 211 11.84 -13.01 -2.69
C LEU A 211 11.40 -11.54 -2.55
N SER A 212 10.60 -11.19 -1.54
CA SER A 212 10.18 -9.81 -1.29
C SER A 212 11.37 -8.94 -0.87
N LEU A 213 12.24 -9.49 -0.02
CA LEU A 213 13.46 -8.83 0.43
C LEU A 213 14.31 -8.43 -0.78
N ARG A 214 14.54 -9.37 -1.70
CA ARG A 214 15.34 -9.13 -2.90
C ARG A 214 14.72 -8.12 -3.86
N LEU A 215 13.41 -8.23 -4.10
CA LEU A 215 12.73 -7.44 -5.14
C LEU A 215 12.35 -6.03 -4.68
N THR A 216 11.88 -5.89 -3.44
CA THR A 216 11.31 -4.64 -2.93
C THR A 216 12.19 -4.00 -1.86
N TYR A 217 12.82 -4.81 -1.01
CA TYR A 217 13.48 -4.35 0.22
C TYR A 217 14.99 -4.62 0.20
N SER A 218 15.63 -4.58 -0.99
CA SER A 218 17.03 -4.97 -1.16
C SER A 218 18.00 -4.16 -0.29
N HIS A 219 17.66 -2.89 -0.05
CA HIS A 219 18.39 -2.00 0.85
C HIS A 219 18.40 -2.45 2.33
N LEU A 220 17.53 -3.40 2.72
CA LEU A 220 17.49 -3.97 4.06
C LEU A 220 18.27 -5.28 4.19
N GLU A 221 18.70 -5.90 3.08
CA GLU A 221 19.33 -7.24 3.05
C GLU A 221 20.46 -7.38 4.09
N ALA A 222 21.36 -6.39 4.16
CA ALA A 222 22.54 -6.44 5.02
C ALA A 222 22.24 -6.51 6.53
N ARG A 223 21.04 -6.12 6.95
CA ARG A 223 20.62 -6.07 8.37
C ARG A 223 19.43 -6.97 8.67
N PHE A 224 18.85 -7.57 7.63
CA PHE A 224 17.63 -8.34 7.75
C PHE A 224 17.89 -9.66 8.49
N SER A 225 16.93 -10.09 9.29
CA SER A 225 16.96 -11.39 9.97
C SER A 225 15.56 -11.99 10.12
N TYR A 226 15.52 -13.32 10.20
CA TYR A 226 14.33 -14.06 10.58
C TYR A 226 14.21 -14.09 12.12
N GLY A 227 13.01 -13.91 12.64
CA GLY A 227 12.71 -14.17 14.05
C GLY A 227 12.58 -15.66 14.34
N THR A 228 12.68 -16.06 15.61
CA THR A 228 12.56 -17.48 16.03
C THR A 228 11.21 -18.09 15.63
N SER A 229 10.13 -17.31 15.65
CA SER A 229 8.79 -17.73 15.21
C SER A 229 8.70 -18.08 13.72
N ALA A 230 9.67 -17.65 12.91
CA ALA A 230 9.76 -18.00 11.50
C ALA A 230 10.49 -19.33 11.23
N ALA A 231 11.06 -19.96 12.26
CA ALA A 231 11.71 -21.26 12.11
C ALA A 231 10.71 -22.30 11.60
N LEU A 232 11.18 -23.19 10.72
CA LEU A 232 10.30 -24.08 9.96
C LEU A 232 9.58 -25.10 10.85
N GLU A 233 10.18 -25.46 11.98
CA GLU A 233 9.58 -26.31 13.04
C GLU A 233 8.26 -25.76 13.60
N ASN A 234 8.03 -24.45 13.49
CA ASN A 234 6.77 -23.82 13.93
C ASN A 234 5.63 -24.00 12.92
N TYR A 235 5.89 -24.63 11.76
CA TYR A 235 4.91 -24.82 10.69
C TYR A 235 4.64 -26.30 10.46
N PRO A 236 3.48 -26.83 10.91
CA PRO A 236 3.23 -28.27 10.97
C PRO A 236 3.20 -28.97 9.59
N PHE A 237 2.91 -28.24 8.52
CA PHE A 237 2.84 -28.79 7.16
C PHE A 237 4.14 -28.68 6.37
N ALA A 238 5.18 -28.05 6.92
CA ALA A 238 6.42 -27.79 6.17
C ALA A 238 7.07 -29.06 5.62
N SER A 239 7.20 -30.10 6.46
CA SER A 239 7.82 -31.36 6.06
C SER A 239 7.03 -32.07 4.96
N ALA A 240 5.70 -32.11 5.08
CA ALA A 240 4.83 -32.72 4.07
C ALA A 240 4.85 -31.94 2.75
N ILE A 241 4.99 -30.61 2.79
CA ILE A 241 5.17 -29.80 1.56
C ILE A 241 6.52 -30.09 0.91
N HIS A 242 7.60 -30.25 1.70
CA HIS A 242 8.90 -30.63 1.15
C HIS A 242 8.85 -31.98 0.42
N GLU A 243 8.21 -32.97 1.05
CA GLU A 243 8.02 -34.31 0.48
C GLU A 243 7.20 -34.24 -0.81
N PHE A 244 6.04 -33.55 -0.76
CA PHE A 244 5.20 -33.35 -1.95
C PHE A 244 5.98 -32.71 -3.11
N LEU A 245 6.72 -31.62 -2.86
CA LEU A 245 7.46 -30.94 -3.92
C LEU A 245 8.60 -31.78 -4.49
N ASN A 246 9.28 -32.57 -3.64
CA ASN A 246 10.32 -33.48 -4.08
C ASN A 246 9.74 -34.60 -4.94
N ASP A 247 8.63 -35.20 -4.53
CA ASP A 247 8.08 -36.40 -5.16
C ASP A 247 7.23 -36.07 -6.39
N HIS A 248 6.41 -35.03 -6.31
CA HIS A 248 5.53 -34.61 -7.38
C HIS A 248 6.27 -33.82 -8.47
N ASP A 249 7.14 -32.89 -8.06
CA ASP A 249 7.74 -31.89 -8.97
C ASP A 249 9.26 -32.03 -9.10
N GLY A 250 9.91 -32.94 -8.38
CA GLY A 250 11.38 -33.09 -8.38
C GLY A 250 12.12 -31.91 -7.73
N LEU A 251 11.40 -31.05 -6.99
CA LEU A 251 11.94 -29.83 -6.41
C LEU A 251 12.49 -30.06 -5.01
N LYS A 252 13.82 -30.05 -4.90
CA LYS A 252 14.51 -30.15 -3.61
C LYS A 252 14.60 -28.79 -2.91
N LEU A 253 14.06 -28.71 -1.70
CA LEU A 253 14.20 -27.58 -0.79
C LEU A 253 15.29 -27.86 0.25
N PRO A 254 16.05 -26.84 0.70
CA PRO A 254 16.91 -27.00 1.87
C PRO A 254 16.08 -27.38 3.11
N PRO A 255 16.60 -28.19 4.04
CA PRO A 255 15.80 -28.75 5.13
C PRO A 255 15.25 -27.71 6.12
N ASP A 256 15.92 -26.56 6.22
CA ASP A 256 15.65 -25.49 7.19
C ASP A 256 14.93 -24.29 6.59
N THR A 257 14.63 -24.31 5.29
CA THR A 257 14.02 -23.17 4.58
C THR A 257 12.93 -23.60 3.61
N MET A 258 11.97 -22.71 3.42
CA MET A 258 10.95 -22.79 2.40
C MET A 258 11.25 -21.82 1.26
N SER A 259 10.76 -22.13 0.07
CA SER A 259 10.87 -21.25 -1.09
C SER A 259 9.57 -21.27 -1.88
N PRO A 260 9.16 -20.13 -2.47
CA PRO A 260 8.02 -20.14 -3.39
C PRO A 260 8.32 -20.97 -4.64
N VAL A 261 7.26 -21.44 -5.28
CA VAL A 261 7.29 -22.21 -6.52
C VAL A 261 6.52 -21.47 -7.62
N PHE A 262 7.02 -21.52 -8.85
CA PHE A 262 6.33 -21.03 -10.03
C PHE A 262 5.89 -22.22 -10.89
N VAL A 263 4.60 -22.36 -11.11
CA VAL A 263 4.02 -23.35 -12.01
C VAL A 263 3.79 -22.68 -13.37
N ASN A 264 4.66 -23.00 -14.32
CA ASN A 264 4.59 -22.53 -15.69
C ASN A 264 3.49 -23.28 -16.46
N CYS A 265 2.39 -22.57 -16.74
CA CYS A 265 1.22 -23.06 -17.46
C CYS A 265 1.44 -22.94 -18.98
N LYS A 266 1.82 -24.05 -19.62
CA LYS A 266 1.97 -24.12 -21.09
C LYS A 266 0.61 -24.24 -21.77
N GLU A 267 0.47 -23.65 -22.96
CA GLU A 267 -0.75 -23.69 -23.78
C GLU A 267 -2.01 -23.19 -23.06
N CYS A 268 -1.81 -22.25 -22.13
CA CYS A 268 -2.88 -21.58 -21.39
C CYS A 268 -2.96 -20.12 -21.85
N PRO A 269 -3.58 -19.82 -23.01
CA PRO A 269 -3.66 -18.46 -23.51
C PRO A 269 -4.53 -17.58 -22.60
N CYS A 270 -4.09 -16.34 -22.41
CA CYS A 270 -4.89 -15.31 -21.79
C CYS A 270 -5.99 -14.87 -22.78
N ARG A 271 -7.25 -14.90 -22.33
CA ARG A 271 -8.38 -14.31 -23.07
C ARG A 271 -8.71 -12.93 -22.53
N ILE A 272 -9.29 -12.11 -23.39
CA ILE A 272 -9.79 -10.78 -23.06
C ILE A 272 -11.30 -10.79 -23.27
N ASP A 273 -12.06 -10.60 -22.20
CA ASP A 273 -13.50 -10.51 -22.27
C ASP A 273 -13.93 -9.35 -23.18
N LYS A 274 -14.79 -9.64 -24.17
CA LYS A 274 -15.13 -8.69 -25.23
C LYS A 274 -15.85 -7.45 -24.67
N ILE A 275 -16.56 -7.58 -23.55
CA ILE A 275 -17.41 -6.54 -22.96
C ILE A 275 -16.64 -5.73 -21.89
N THR A 276 -16.18 -6.41 -20.84
CA THR A 276 -15.51 -5.83 -19.67
C THR A 276 -14.04 -5.47 -19.94
N LYS A 277 -13.45 -6.04 -20.99
CA LYS A 277 -12.00 -5.98 -21.28
C LYS A 277 -11.12 -6.58 -20.18
N SER A 278 -11.71 -7.27 -19.21
CA SER A 278 -10.96 -7.97 -18.17
C SER A 278 -10.29 -9.21 -18.75
N LYS A 279 -9.14 -9.58 -18.20
CA LYS A 279 -8.38 -10.74 -18.66
C LYS A 279 -8.74 -11.96 -17.84
N ASN A 280 -8.86 -13.10 -18.48
CA ASN A 280 -8.92 -14.36 -17.77
C ASN A 280 -8.05 -15.42 -18.45
N ASN A 281 -7.75 -16.48 -17.72
CA ASN A 281 -7.02 -17.62 -18.23
C ASN A 281 -7.64 -18.92 -17.68
N PRO A 282 -8.74 -19.39 -18.31
CA PRO A 282 -9.47 -20.56 -17.82
C PRO A 282 -8.60 -21.82 -17.74
N ARG A 283 -7.74 -22.07 -18.74
CA ARG A 283 -6.86 -23.24 -18.77
C ARG A 283 -5.82 -23.22 -17.64
N ALA A 284 -5.20 -22.06 -17.37
CA ALA A 284 -4.28 -21.92 -16.23
C ALA A 284 -5.00 -22.12 -14.90
N ILE A 285 -6.24 -21.66 -14.76
CA ILE A 285 -7.05 -21.91 -13.58
C ILE A 285 -7.35 -23.39 -13.42
N THR A 286 -7.79 -24.09 -14.47
CA THR A 286 -8.02 -25.54 -14.34
C THR A 286 -6.74 -26.29 -13.97
N SER A 287 -5.60 -25.92 -14.56
CA SER A 287 -4.30 -26.49 -14.20
C SER A 287 -3.97 -26.23 -12.72
N MET A 288 -4.26 -25.03 -12.23
CA MET A 288 -4.13 -24.67 -10.82
C MET A 288 -5.04 -25.51 -9.92
N MET A 289 -6.29 -25.76 -10.31
CA MET A 289 -7.21 -26.57 -9.51
C MET A 289 -6.79 -28.02 -9.43
N VAL A 290 -6.37 -28.62 -10.54
CA VAL A 290 -5.88 -30.01 -10.58
C VAL A 290 -4.65 -30.14 -9.67
N TRP A 291 -3.66 -29.25 -9.83
CA TRP A 291 -2.47 -29.26 -8.98
C TRP A 291 -2.83 -29.05 -7.50
N LEU A 292 -3.77 -28.15 -7.20
CA LEU A 292 -4.18 -27.86 -5.83
C LEU A 292 -4.95 -29.03 -5.20
N GLU A 293 -5.74 -29.75 -5.98
CA GLU A 293 -6.45 -30.96 -5.55
C GLU A 293 -5.45 -32.06 -5.18
N ASP A 294 -4.44 -32.30 -6.02
CA ASP A 294 -3.37 -33.27 -5.75
C ASP A 294 -2.56 -32.87 -4.51
N PHE A 295 -2.22 -31.58 -4.39
CA PHE A 295 -1.54 -31.02 -3.22
C PHE A 295 -2.35 -31.22 -1.93
N VAL A 296 -3.64 -30.86 -1.93
CA VAL A 296 -4.50 -30.98 -0.74
C VAL A 296 -4.65 -32.45 -0.34
N LYS A 297 -4.79 -33.37 -1.30
CA LYS A 297 -4.88 -34.81 -1.03
C LYS A 297 -3.59 -35.37 -0.43
N ALA A 298 -2.43 -35.02 -1.00
CA ALA A 298 -1.14 -35.55 -0.57
C ALA A 298 -0.69 -34.96 0.78
N VAL A 299 -0.77 -33.63 0.94
CA VAL A 299 -0.30 -32.92 2.14
C VAL A 299 -1.34 -32.93 3.26
N GLN A 300 -2.60 -33.29 2.95
CA GLN A 300 -3.75 -33.13 3.84
C GLN A 300 -3.89 -31.68 4.33
N PHE A 301 -3.59 -30.72 3.45
CA PHE A 301 -3.56 -29.31 3.80
C PHE A 301 -4.99 -28.75 3.91
N PRO A 302 -5.38 -28.11 5.03
CA PRO A 302 -6.74 -27.60 5.21
C PRO A 302 -7.07 -26.50 4.19
N THR A 303 -8.16 -26.67 3.44
CA THR A 303 -8.58 -25.73 2.38
C THR A 303 -8.88 -24.32 2.90
N ASN A 304 -9.38 -24.20 4.14
CA ASN A 304 -9.60 -22.92 4.82
C ASN A 304 -8.30 -22.14 5.13
N ARG A 305 -7.14 -22.80 5.10
CA ARG A 305 -5.79 -22.19 5.25
C ARG A 305 -5.15 -21.84 3.90
N ILE A 306 -5.90 -22.02 2.80
CA ILE A 306 -5.50 -21.69 1.42
C ILE A 306 -6.32 -20.50 0.94
N VAL A 307 -5.65 -19.54 0.28
CA VAL A 307 -6.33 -18.48 -0.47
C VAL A 307 -5.82 -18.45 -1.90
N ALA A 308 -6.74 -18.43 -2.85
CA ALA A 308 -6.45 -18.17 -4.25
C ALA A 308 -6.57 -16.65 -4.51
N THR A 309 -5.55 -16.10 -5.13
CA THR A 309 -5.44 -14.69 -5.49
C THR A 309 -5.18 -14.54 -6.97
N THR A 310 -5.72 -13.48 -7.57
CA THR A 310 -5.52 -13.16 -8.99
C THR A 310 -5.51 -11.64 -9.17
N PRO A 311 -4.77 -11.09 -10.15
CA PRO A 311 -4.87 -9.68 -10.48
C PRO A 311 -6.23 -9.29 -11.07
N TYR A 312 -6.88 -10.21 -11.78
CA TYR A 312 -8.10 -9.95 -12.56
C TYR A 312 -9.35 -10.55 -11.92
N ARG A 313 -10.43 -9.76 -11.83
CA ARG A 313 -11.69 -10.21 -11.23
C ARG A 313 -12.38 -11.30 -12.04
N SER A 314 -12.29 -11.27 -13.36
CA SER A 314 -12.88 -12.29 -14.25
C SER A 314 -12.32 -13.69 -14.00
N ASN A 315 -11.07 -13.78 -13.54
CA ASN A 315 -10.48 -15.05 -13.14
C ASN A 315 -11.17 -15.67 -11.91
N LEU A 316 -11.74 -14.87 -11.01
CA LEU A 316 -12.37 -15.39 -9.79
C LEU A 316 -13.56 -16.31 -10.09
N TRP A 317 -14.30 -16.05 -11.17
CA TRP A 317 -15.47 -16.85 -11.53
C TRP A 317 -15.14 -18.29 -11.93
N HIS A 318 -13.90 -18.54 -12.34
CA HIS A 318 -13.45 -19.88 -12.72
C HIS A 318 -12.85 -20.66 -11.54
N ILE A 319 -12.70 -20.03 -10.37
CA ILE A 319 -12.18 -20.69 -9.17
C ILE A 319 -13.34 -21.41 -8.48
N GLN A 320 -13.54 -22.69 -8.82
CA GLN A 320 -14.60 -23.58 -8.32
C GLN A 320 -14.10 -24.60 -7.27
N MET A 321 -13.30 -24.17 -6.29
CA MET A 321 -12.88 -25.01 -5.16
C MET A 321 -13.33 -24.39 -3.85
N ASP A 322 -13.39 -25.21 -2.78
CA ASP A 322 -13.68 -24.76 -1.41
C ASP A 322 -12.49 -24.00 -0.79
N VAL A 323 -11.95 -23.05 -1.52
CA VAL A 323 -10.88 -22.14 -1.10
C VAL A 323 -11.34 -20.72 -1.27
N LYS A 324 -10.88 -19.83 -0.40
CA LYS A 324 -11.21 -18.41 -0.51
C LYS A 324 -10.55 -17.84 -1.78
N ALA A 325 -11.34 -17.22 -2.65
CA ALA A 325 -10.84 -16.53 -3.83
C ALA A 325 -10.92 -15.00 -3.65
N SER A 326 -9.90 -14.25 -4.08
CA SER A 326 -9.89 -12.79 -4.01
C SER A 326 -8.97 -12.15 -5.04
N THR A 327 -9.18 -10.86 -5.32
CA THR A 327 -8.19 -10.11 -6.10
C THR A 327 -7.01 -9.72 -5.21
N ILE A 328 -5.83 -9.48 -5.79
CA ILE A 328 -4.67 -8.94 -5.05
C ILE A 328 -5.06 -7.67 -4.26
N ASP A 329 -5.81 -6.77 -4.92
CA ASP A 329 -6.21 -5.48 -4.34
C ASP A 329 -7.18 -5.66 -3.16
N SER A 330 -8.12 -6.60 -3.26
CA SER A 330 -9.10 -6.88 -2.18
C SER A 330 -8.56 -7.76 -1.04
N TYR A 331 -7.38 -8.37 -1.21
CA TYR A 331 -6.70 -9.15 -0.19
C TYR A 331 -5.61 -8.37 0.56
N HIS A 332 -5.55 -7.05 0.36
CA HIS A 332 -4.60 -6.19 1.04
C HIS A 332 -4.78 -6.24 2.57
N GLY A 333 -3.66 -6.28 3.31
CA GLY A 333 -3.67 -6.34 4.77
C GLY A 333 -4.12 -7.67 5.39
N ARG A 334 -4.41 -8.68 4.56
CA ARG A 334 -4.73 -10.05 5.00
C ARG A 334 -3.55 -10.98 4.79
N GLU A 335 -3.63 -12.16 5.37
CA GLU A 335 -2.62 -13.21 5.29
C GLU A 335 -3.28 -14.59 5.38
N ASN A 336 -2.62 -15.59 4.78
CA ASN A 336 -2.99 -16.99 4.94
C ASN A 336 -1.74 -17.88 4.99
N ASP A 337 -1.88 -19.13 5.41
CA ASP A 337 -0.72 -20.02 5.46
C ASP A 337 -0.21 -20.36 4.06
N MET A 338 -1.12 -20.68 3.15
CA MET A 338 -0.81 -20.86 1.74
C MET A 338 -1.52 -19.83 0.87
N VAL A 339 -0.76 -19.22 -0.04
CA VAL A 339 -1.31 -18.35 -1.09
C VAL A 339 -1.02 -18.99 -2.44
N VAL A 340 -2.07 -19.14 -3.23
CA VAL A 340 -1.99 -19.51 -4.64
C VAL A 340 -2.25 -18.25 -5.46
N LEU A 341 -1.33 -17.87 -6.34
CA LEU A 341 -1.44 -16.68 -7.17
C LEU A 341 -1.58 -17.09 -8.64
N CYS A 342 -2.70 -16.82 -9.29
CA CYS A 342 -2.87 -17.00 -10.73
C CYS A 342 -2.73 -15.65 -11.44
N LEU A 343 -1.67 -15.48 -12.25
CA LEU A 343 -1.33 -14.20 -12.88
C LEU A 343 -2.29 -13.79 -14.00
N ALA A 344 -2.98 -14.75 -14.62
CA ALA A 344 -3.94 -14.54 -15.72
C ALA A 344 -3.36 -13.84 -16.98
N VAL A 345 -2.04 -13.80 -17.13
CA VAL A 345 -1.33 -13.18 -18.25
C VAL A 345 -0.40 -14.20 -18.89
N ASP A 346 -0.06 -13.95 -20.14
CA ASP A 346 0.81 -14.80 -20.94
C ASP A 346 1.84 -13.98 -21.74
N LYS A 347 2.73 -14.67 -22.45
CA LYS A 347 3.71 -14.05 -23.36
C LYS A 347 3.06 -13.10 -24.38
N GLY A 348 1.89 -13.44 -24.91
CA GLY A 348 1.21 -12.65 -25.94
C GLY A 348 0.64 -11.34 -25.41
N THR A 349 0.07 -11.37 -24.21
CA THR A 349 -0.52 -10.20 -23.55
C THR A 349 0.49 -9.37 -22.76
N GLY A 350 1.59 -10.00 -22.35
CA GLY A 350 2.57 -9.41 -21.43
C GLY A 350 1.98 -9.16 -20.04
N PRO A 351 2.78 -8.62 -19.10
CA PRO A 351 2.39 -8.56 -17.70
C PRO A 351 1.31 -7.52 -17.39
N CYS A 352 0.96 -6.65 -18.33
CA CYS A 352 -0.12 -5.66 -18.20
C CYS A 352 -0.08 -4.92 -16.84
N PHE A 353 -1.22 -4.73 -16.18
CA PHE A 353 -1.25 -4.07 -14.87
C PHE A 353 -0.71 -4.94 -13.74
N THR A 354 -0.57 -6.25 -13.95
CA THR A 354 0.07 -7.16 -12.99
C THR A 354 1.53 -6.78 -12.74
N ALA A 355 2.18 -6.12 -13.71
CA ALA A 355 3.52 -5.59 -13.55
C ALA A 355 3.64 -4.39 -12.58
N GLN A 356 2.52 -3.77 -12.17
CA GLN A 356 2.56 -2.62 -11.27
C GLN A 356 3.24 -2.98 -9.95
N PRO A 357 4.40 -2.41 -9.58
CA PRO A 357 5.25 -2.93 -8.50
C PRO A 357 4.54 -3.17 -7.16
N GLN A 358 3.54 -2.36 -6.82
CA GLN A 358 2.76 -2.54 -5.61
C GLN A 358 1.99 -3.87 -5.59
N ARG A 359 1.53 -4.37 -6.74
CA ARG A 359 0.72 -5.60 -6.83
C ARG A 359 1.56 -6.86 -6.65
N PRO A 360 2.68 -7.11 -7.37
CA PRO A 360 3.55 -8.23 -7.07
C PRO A 360 4.04 -8.17 -5.62
N ASN A 361 4.43 -7.00 -5.10
CA ASN A 361 4.88 -6.88 -3.70
C ASN A 361 3.79 -7.33 -2.71
N VAL A 362 2.55 -6.89 -2.92
CA VAL A 362 1.42 -7.35 -2.10
C VAL A 362 1.25 -8.85 -2.28
N ALA A 363 1.15 -9.36 -3.51
CA ALA A 363 0.84 -10.76 -3.79
C ALA A 363 1.88 -11.75 -3.21
N ILE A 364 3.18 -11.43 -3.34
CA ILE A 364 4.28 -12.27 -2.83
C ILE A 364 4.57 -12.06 -1.34
N SER A 365 3.71 -11.34 -0.62
CA SER A 365 3.86 -11.10 0.82
C SER A 365 2.60 -11.46 1.61
N ARG A 366 1.68 -12.27 1.07
CA ARG A 366 0.45 -12.67 1.79
C ARG A 366 0.52 -14.04 2.43
N HIS A 367 1.45 -14.89 2.03
CA HIS A 367 1.61 -16.23 2.60
C HIS A 367 2.37 -16.17 3.93
N LYS A 368 2.16 -17.17 4.78
CA LYS A 368 3.00 -17.44 5.95
C LYS A 368 3.95 -18.59 5.67
N LEU A 369 3.43 -19.69 5.14
CA LEU A 369 4.19 -20.92 4.93
C LEU A 369 4.57 -21.13 3.47
N PHE A 370 3.60 -20.98 2.54
CA PHE A 370 3.84 -21.39 1.17
C PHE A 370 3.17 -20.50 0.12
N LEU A 371 3.88 -20.27 -0.99
CA LEU A 371 3.43 -19.47 -2.12
C LEU A 371 3.66 -20.25 -3.40
N VAL A 372 2.60 -20.40 -4.18
CA VAL A 372 2.64 -21.01 -5.51
C VAL A 372 2.09 -20.02 -6.52
N ILE A 373 2.84 -19.75 -7.58
CA ILE A 373 2.46 -18.81 -8.62
C ILE A 373 2.18 -19.57 -9.92
N PHE A 374 0.96 -19.47 -10.43
CA PHE A 374 0.54 -20.01 -11.72
C PHE A 374 0.55 -18.90 -12.77
N GLY A 375 1.17 -19.17 -13.91
CA GLY A 375 1.20 -18.26 -15.05
C GLY A 375 2.16 -18.73 -16.12
N ASP A 376 2.37 -17.90 -17.13
CA ASP A 376 3.36 -18.18 -18.17
C ASP A 376 4.70 -17.55 -17.76
N ILE A 377 5.74 -18.39 -17.60
CA ILE A 377 7.10 -17.93 -17.23
C ILE A 377 7.76 -17.10 -18.35
N GLU A 378 7.23 -17.15 -19.57
CA GLU A 378 7.66 -16.34 -20.71
C GLU A 378 6.87 -15.03 -20.85
N THR A 379 6.00 -14.70 -19.88
CA THR A 379 5.32 -13.38 -19.82
C THR A 379 6.31 -12.22 -19.71
N SER A 380 7.53 -12.46 -19.24
CA SER A 380 8.55 -11.41 -19.18
C SER A 380 8.74 -10.79 -20.55
N GLN A 381 8.72 -9.46 -20.61
CA GLN A 381 9.10 -8.76 -21.83
C GLN A 381 10.59 -8.96 -22.02
N ALA A 382 10.97 -9.98 -22.77
CA ALA A 382 12.27 -9.95 -23.42
C ALA A 382 12.23 -8.69 -24.28
N ALA A 383 13.00 -7.68 -23.87
CA ALA A 383 13.46 -6.65 -24.77
C ALA A 383 13.91 -7.40 -26.03
N ASP A 384 13.33 -7.08 -27.17
CA ASP A 384 13.89 -7.48 -28.45
C ASP A 384 15.39 -7.13 -28.38
N THR A 385 16.25 -8.15 -28.43
CA THR A 385 17.66 -8.14 -27.98
C THR A 385 18.58 -7.26 -28.84
N THR A 386 18.03 -6.28 -29.55
CA THR A 386 18.72 -5.40 -30.48
C THR A 386 18.78 -3.94 -30.02
N GLN A 387 18.22 -3.61 -28.85
CA GLN A 387 18.32 -2.26 -28.30
C GLN A 387 18.94 -2.28 -26.89
N VAL A 388 20.00 -1.47 -26.77
CA VAL A 388 20.80 -1.14 -25.59
C VAL A 388 19.96 -1.15 -24.30
N PRO A 389 20.48 -1.70 -23.17
CA PRO A 389 19.75 -1.79 -21.91
C PRO A 389 19.54 -0.39 -21.32
N SER A 390 18.46 0.28 -21.74
CA SER A 390 18.02 1.52 -21.12
C SER A 390 17.18 1.19 -19.89
N THR A 391 17.64 1.74 -18.78
CA THR A 391 17.02 1.79 -17.46
C THR A 391 15.50 1.98 -17.49
N SER A 392 14.77 1.08 -16.81
CA SER A 392 13.31 1.12 -16.58
C SER A 392 12.42 1.08 -17.82
N GLN A 393 12.13 -0.14 -18.32
CA GLN A 393 11.09 -0.33 -19.33
C GLN A 393 9.73 -0.01 -18.73
N SER A 394 9.14 1.09 -19.21
CA SER A 394 7.77 1.44 -18.91
C SER A 394 6.84 0.87 -19.99
N ILE A 395 5.81 0.15 -19.59
CA ILE A 395 4.83 -0.47 -20.47
C ILE A 395 3.52 0.31 -20.43
N GLN A 396 2.83 0.43 -21.58
CA GLN A 396 1.43 0.86 -21.55
C GLN A 396 0.57 -0.33 -21.16
N ALA A 397 -0.08 -0.25 -20.02
CA ALA A 397 -1.03 -1.24 -19.55
C ALA A 397 -2.44 -0.65 -19.54
N THR A 398 -3.40 -1.48 -19.94
CA THR A 398 -4.82 -1.17 -19.78
C THR A 398 -5.26 -1.63 -18.39
N VAL A 399 -5.70 -0.71 -17.53
CA VAL A 399 -6.29 -1.06 -16.22
C VAL A 399 -7.70 -1.62 -16.39
N GLU A 400 -8.22 -2.26 -15.35
CA GLU A 400 -9.61 -2.68 -15.26
C GLU A 400 -10.53 -1.46 -15.52
N GLY A 401 -11.33 -1.49 -16.59
CA GLY A 401 -12.11 -0.34 -17.07
C GLY A 401 -11.55 0.38 -18.32
N GLY A 402 -10.45 -0.11 -18.92
CA GLY A 402 -10.03 0.31 -20.26
C GLY A 402 -9.09 1.52 -20.33
N ALA A 403 -8.82 2.19 -19.20
CA ALA A 403 -7.88 3.31 -19.18
C ALA A 403 -6.43 2.83 -19.36
N LYS A 404 -5.63 3.57 -20.14
CA LYS A 404 -4.20 3.29 -20.30
C LYS A 404 -3.39 3.94 -19.18
N THR A 405 -2.39 3.24 -18.67
CA THR A 405 -1.43 3.74 -17.69
C THR A 405 -0.03 3.26 -18.01
N GLN A 406 0.98 4.05 -17.64
CA GLN A 406 2.38 3.71 -17.82
C GLN A 406 2.89 2.99 -16.57
N ILE A 407 3.42 1.78 -16.73
CA ILE A 407 3.82 0.90 -15.62
C ILE A 407 5.27 0.48 -15.76
N ARG A 408 6.04 0.53 -14.69
CA ARG A 408 7.38 -0.07 -14.66
C ARG A 408 7.25 -1.59 -14.52
N SER A 409 7.83 -2.33 -15.46
CA SER A 409 7.79 -3.81 -15.48
C SER A 409 9.02 -4.48 -14.86
N ASP A 410 9.97 -3.70 -14.38
CA ASP A 410 11.24 -4.14 -13.82
C ASP A 410 11.08 -5.13 -12.65
N MET A 411 10.16 -4.84 -11.72
CA MET A 411 9.89 -5.75 -10.59
C MET A 411 9.32 -7.08 -11.07
N PHE A 412 8.40 -7.06 -12.03
CA PHE A 412 7.79 -8.28 -12.57
C PHE A 412 8.81 -9.13 -13.35
N ASN A 413 9.63 -8.49 -14.18
CA ASN A 413 10.70 -9.20 -14.88
C ASN A 413 11.72 -9.80 -13.90
N SER A 414 12.04 -9.08 -12.83
CA SER A 414 12.93 -9.59 -11.77
C SER A 414 12.30 -10.74 -10.99
N LEU A 415 10.99 -10.71 -10.75
CA LEU A 415 10.22 -11.82 -10.17
C LEU A 415 10.36 -13.09 -11.02
N ILE A 416 10.05 -13.00 -12.31
CA ILE A 416 10.16 -14.15 -13.25
C ILE A 416 11.60 -14.66 -13.32
N LYS A 417 12.57 -13.74 -13.46
CA LYS A 417 13.99 -14.08 -13.50
C LYS A 417 14.45 -14.83 -12.26
N TRP A 418 14.00 -14.41 -11.07
CA TRP A 418 14.34 -15.07 -9.81
C TRP A 418 13.93 -16.54 -9.80
N PHE A 419 12.71 -16.87 -10.26
CA PHE A 419 12.25 -18.27 -10.32
C PHE A 419 13.08 -19.12 -11.29
N LYS A 420 13.46 -18.54 -12.45
CA LYS A 420 14.34 -19.20 -13.42
C LYS A 420 15.72 -19.48 -12.82
N GLU A 421 16.35 -18.47 -12.21
CA GLU A 421 17.70 -18.58 -11.62
C GLU A 421 17.75 -19.54 -10.43
N LYS A 422 16.67 -19.61 -9.64
CA LYS A 422 16.58 -20.50 -8.47
C LYS A 422 16.13 -21.90 -8.82
N SER A 423 15.88 -22.22 -10.10
CA SER A 423 15.35 -23.51 -10.54
C SER A 423 14.08 -23.89 -9.77
N ARG A 424 13.16 -22.93 -9.63
CA ARG A 424 11.90 -23.07 -8.89
C ARG A 424 10.69 -23.07 -9.83
N VAL A 425 10.87 -23.60 -11.03
CA VAL A 425 9.84 -23.64 -12.07
C VAL A 425 9.40 -25.09 -12.29
N VAL A 426 8.10 -25.33 -12.18
CA VAL A 426 7.42 -26.57 -12.54
C VAL A 426 6.65 -26.33 -13.84
N HIS A 427 6.43 -27.36 -14.65
CA HIS A 427 5.68 -27.24 -15.89
C HIS A 427 4.37 -28.02 -15.82
N VAL A 428 3.27 -27.36 -16.15
CA VAL A 428 1.96 -28.00 -16.36
C VAL A 428 1.42 -27.65 -17.74
N GLN A 429 0.65 -28.57 -18.31
CA GLN A 429 0.06 -28.43 -19.63
C GLN A 429 -1.43 -28.08 -19.51
N GLY A 430 -1.87 -27.02 -20.17
CA GLY A 430 -3.28 -26.70 -20.30
C GLY A 430 -4.04 -27.74 -21.11
N GLY A 431 -5.21 -28.17 -20.62
CA GLY A 431 -6.09 -29.06 -21.37
C GLY A 431 -6.72 -28.33 -22.57
N PRO A 432 -6.51 -28.79 -23.82
CA PRO A 432 -7.03 -28.11 -25.01
C PRO A 432 -8.56 -28.18 -25.12
N SER A 433 -9.20 -29.14 -24.42
CA SER A 433 -10.65 -29.25 -24.33
C SER A 433 -11.30 -28.15 -23.50
N ILE A 434 -10.52 -27.45 -22.68
CA ILE A 434 -10.98 -26.38 -21.80
C ILE A 434 -10.75 -25.07 -22.55
N ASP A 435 -11.81 -24.33 -22.85
CA ASP A 435 -11.72 -23.08 -23.62
C ASP A 435 -10.98 -23.28 -24.95
N PRO A 436 -11.51 -24.10 -25.88
CA PRO A 436 -10.85 -24.42 -27.14
C PRO A 436 -10.50 -23.15 -27.91
N ASP A 437 -9.34 -23.17 -28.58
CA ASP A 437 -8.90 -22.06 -29.41
C ASP A 437 -9.88 -21.91 -30.60
N GLU A 438 -10.41 -20.69 -30.80
CA GLU A 438 -11.31 -20.34 -31.92
C GLU A 438 -10.61 -20.45 -33.29
#